data_AF-A0AAU1RYQ4-F1
#
_entry.id   AF-A0AAU1RYQ4-F1
#
_cell.length_a   1.000
_cell.length_b   1.000
_cell.length_c   1.000
_cell.angle_alpha   90.00
_cell.angle_beta   90.00
_cell.angle_gamma   90.00
#
_symmetry.space_group_name_H-M   'P 1'
#
loop_
_entity.id
_entity.type
_entity.pdbx_description
1 polymer ?
#
loop_
_entity_poly.entity_id
_entity_poly.type
_entity_poly.pdbx_seq_one_letter_code
_entity_poly.pdbx_strand_id
1 'polypeptide(L)' 'MTDRLLTVEQAAQLLGTTTRFPRRLIAERRIAFVKVGRHVRIPESALTDFVAANTVQPIVPRRQHLGVVA' A
#
# COMPACT_ATOMS: atom_id res chain seq x y z
N MET A 1 -13.44 5.41 -15.35
CA MET A 1 -12.54 4.25 -15.54
C MET A 1 -12.91 3.23 -14.49
N THR A 2 -13.27 2.00 -14.88
CA THR A 2 -13.65 0.93 -13.95
C THR A 2 -12.39 0.46 -13.21
N ASP A 3 -12.37 0.61 -11.90
CA ASP A 3 -11.23 0.18 -11.09
C ASP A 3 -11.08 -1.35 -11.13
N ARG A 4 -9.83 -1.83 -11.24
CA ARG A 4 -9.54 -3.25 -11.38
C ARG A 4 -9.77 -3.93 -10.03
N LEU A 5 -10.55 -5.00 -10.05
CA LEU A 5 -10.89 -5.78 -8.86
C LEU A 5 -9.97 -7.00 -8.70
N LEU A 6 -9.07 -6.92 -7.73
CA LEU A 6 -8.05 -7.92 -7.44
C LEU A 6 -8.56 -8.98 -6.46
N THR A 7 -8.03 -10.20 -6.58
CA THR A 7 -8.16 -11.22 -5.52
C THR A 7 -7.21 -10.92 -4.37
N VAL A 8 -7.41 -11.58 -3.23
CA VAL A 8 -6.50 -11.52 -2.09
C VAL A 8 -5.09 -11.97 -2.46
N GLU A 9 -4.96 -12.98 -3.31
CA GLU A 9 -3.67 -13.50 -3.81
C GLU A 9 -2.96 -12.48 -4.70
N GLN A 10 -3.69 -11.85 -5.62
CA GLN A 10 -3.15 -10.79 -6.48
C GLN A 10 -2.71 -9.58 -5.65
N ALA A 11 -3.50 -9.15 -4.67
CA ALA A 11 -3.12 -8.09 -3.76
C ALA A 11 -1.86 -8.43 -2.96
N ALA A 12 -1.72 -9.68 -2.51
CA ALA A 12 -0.52 -10.14 -1.81
C ALA A 12 0.71 -10.07 -2.72
N GLN A 13 0.57 -10.53 -3.98
CA GLN A 13 1.63 -10.46 -4.99
C GLN A 13 2.06 -9.03 -5.29
N LEU A 14 1.11 -8.10 -5.46
CA LEU A 14 1.42 -6.68 -5.70
C LEU A 14 2.14 -6.02 -4.53
N LEU A 15 1.75 -6.35 -3.30
CA LEU A 15 2.39 -5.82 -2.09
C LEU A 15 3.70 -6.53 -1.74
N GLY A 16 4.08 -7.59 -2.45
CA GLY A 16 5.23 -8.42 -2.09
C GLY A 16 5.10 -9.12 -0.74
N THR A 17 3.87 -9.44 -0.32
CA THR A 17 3.56 -10.04 1.00
C THR A 17 2.87 -11.40 0.84
N THR A 18 2.63 -12.08 1.97
CA THR A 18 1.80 -13.30 1.99
C THR A 18 0.30 -12.95 2.07
N THR A 19 -0.57 -13.88 1.66
CA THR A 19 -2.04 -13.69 1.69
C THR A 19 -2.61 -13.37 3.08
N ARG A 20 -1.86 -13.69 4.15
CA ARG A 20 -2.21 -13.32 5.53
C ARG A 20 -2.28 -11.80 5.70
N PHE A 21 -1.41 -11.04 5.03
CA PHE A 21 -1.33 -9.59 5.19
C PHE A 21 -2.55 -8.87 4.59
N PRO A 22 -2.96 -9.06 3.31
CA PRO A 22 -4.20 -8.47 2.82
C PRO A 22 -5.45 -8.94 3.59
N ARG A 23 -5.50 -10.20 4.05
CA ARG A 23 -6.60 -10.67 4.92
C ARG A 23 -6.67 -9.88 6.23
N ARG A 24 -5.52 -9.59 6.84
CA ARG A 24 -5.43 -8.76 8.04
C ARG A 24 -5.88 -7.32 7.76
N LEU A 25 -5.46 -6.72 6.64
CA LEU A 25 -5.92 -5.39 6.24
C LEU A 25 -7.44 -5.33 6.09
N ILE A 26 -8.06 -6.36 5.50
CA ILE A 26 -9.52 -6.45 5.37
C ILE A 26 -10.20 -6.61 6.74
N ALA A 27 -9.69 -7.52 7.59
CA ALA A 27 -10.26 -7.79 8.91
C ALA A 27 -10.20 -6.56 9.83
N GLU A 28 -9.08 -5.84 9.79
CA GLU A 28 -8.87 -4.58 10.53
C GLU A 28 -9.52 -3.37 9.83
N ARG A 29 -10.15 -3.55 8.66
CA ARG A 29 -10.77 -2.50 7.83
C ARG A 29 -9.82 -1.35 7.47
N ARG A 30 -8.55 -1.67 7.22
CA ARG A 30 -7.50 -0.72 6.83
C ARG A 30 -7.49 -0.35 5.34
N ILE A 31 -8.22 -1.11 4.53
CA ILE A 31 -8.39 -0.87 3.09
C ILE A 31 -9.86 -1.06 2.69
N ALA A 32 -10.29 -0.40 1.62
CA ALA A 32 -11.58 -0.67 1.01
C ALA A 32 -11.60 -2.05 0.34
N PHE A 33 -12.75 -2.72 0.38
CA PHE A 33 -12.97 -4.01 -0.28
C PHE A 33 -14.41 -4.14 -0.72
N VAL A 34 -14.64 -4.94 -1.76
CA VAL A 34 -15.95 -5.26 -2.30
C VAL A 34 -16.31 -6.69 -1.95
N LYS A 35 -17.51 -6.90 -1.40
CA LYS A 35 -18.08 -8.23 -1.19
C LYS A 35 -18.83 -8.67 -2.44
N VAL A 36 -18.43 -9.81 -2.99
CA VAL A 36 -19.08 -10.45 -4.15
C VAL A 36 -19.51 -11.85 -3.72
N GLY A 37 -20.66 -11.93 -3.05
CA GLY A 37 -21.10 -13.14 -2.36
C GLY A 37 -20.08 -13.59 -1.32
N ARG A 38 -19.60 -14.84 -1.44
CA ARG A 38 -18.53 -15.38 -0.57
C ARG A 38 -17.14 -14.80 -0.87
N HIS A 39 -16.95 -14.21 -2.05
CA HIS A 39 -15.64 -13.73 -2.48
C HIS A 39 -15.41 -12.28 -2.03
N VAL A 40 -14.16 -11.96 -1.73
CA VAL A 40 -13.71 -10.59 -1.47
C VAL A 40 -12.86 -10.15 -2.65
N ARG A 41 -13.15 -8.95 -3.16
CA ARG A 41 -12.38 -8.27 -4.18
C ARG A 41 -11.80 -6.98 -3.62
N ILE A 42 -10.57 -6.67 -3.99
CA ILE A 42 -9.86 -5.49 -3.52
C ILE A 42 -9.71 -4.56 -4.73
N PRO A 43 -10.25 -3.34 -4.70
CA PRO A 43 -9.96 -2.35 -5.73
C PRO A 43 -8.46 -2.05 -5.78
N GLU A 44 -7.88 -1.96 -6.97
CA GLU A 44 -6.46 -1.63 -7.15
C GLU A 44 -6.15 -0.26 -6.54
N SER A 45 -7.04 0.72 -6.72
CA SER A 45 -6.91 2.06 -6.10
C SER A 45 -6.77 1.99 -4.57
N ALA A 46 -7.50 1.11 -3.90
CA ALA A 46 -7.42 0.99 -2.43
C ALA A 46 -6.04 0.48 -1.96
N LEU A 47 -5.34 -0.31 -2.79
CA LEU A 47 -3.96 -0.70 -2.50
C LEU A 47 -3.00 0.45 -2.78
N THR A 48 -3.18 1.18 -3.87
CA THR A 48 -2.39 2.38 -4.19
C THR A 48 -2.49 3.42 -3.09
N ASP A 49 -3.71 3.70 -2.61
CA ASP A 49 -3.98 4.64 -1.51
C ASP A 49 -3.33 4.16 -0.21
N PHE A 50 -3.41 2.85 0.07
CA PHE A 50 -2.74 2.27 1.24
C PHE A 50 -1.23 2.44 1.16
N VAL A 51 -0.62 2.16 0.01
CA VAL A 51 0.83 2.35 -0.18
C VAL A 51 1.19 3.82 -0.01
N ALA A 52 0.48 4.74 -0.67
CA ALA A 52 0.73 6.17 -0.55
C ALA A 52 0.64 6.66 0.91
N ALA A 53 -0.39 6.24 1.65
CA ALA A 53 -0.59 6.63 3.04
C ALA A 53 0.46 6.05 4.01
N ASN A 54 1.07 4.91 3.67
CA ASN A 54 2.08 4.23 4.52
C ASN A 54 3.52 4.39 3.98
N THR A 55 3.73 5.18 2.93
CA THR A 55 5.06 5.44 2.38
C THR A 55 5.80 6.44 3.28
N VAL A 56 6.88 5.97 3.92
CA VAL A 56 7.77 6.82 4.71
C VAL A 56 8.76 7.53 3.78
N GLN A 57 8.78 8.86 3.84
CA GLN A 57 9.69 9.66 3.03
C GLN A 57 11.13 9.55 3.56
N PRO A 58 12.13 9.48 2.66
CA PRO A 58 13.53 9.43 3.06
C PRO A 58 13.95 10.73 3.78
N ILE A 59 14.80 10.60 4.79
CA ILE A 59 15.41 11.74 5.47
C ILE A 59 16.49 12.31 4.54
N VAL A 60 16.31 13.55 4.07
CA VAL A 60 17.32 14.25 3.29
C VAL A 60 18.29 14.92 4.27
N PRO A 61 19.55 14.47 4.38
CA PRO A 61 20.51 15.15 5.23
C PRO A 61 20.75 16.56 4.69
N ARG A 62 20.58 17.58 5.54
CA ARG A 62 20.96 18.94 5.20
C ARG A 62 22.46 18.95 4.93
N ARG A 63 22.88 19.19 3.69
CA ARG A 63 24.28 19.52 3.38
C ARG A 63 24.65 20.75 4.19
N GLN A 64 25.35 20.56 5.30
CA GLN A 64 26.07 21.66 5.93
C GLN A 64 27.14 22.05 4.92
N HIS A 65 27.04 23.26 4.37
CA HIS A 65 28.18 23.86 3.69
C HIS A 65 29.31 23.90 4.72
N LEU A 66 30.28 23.00 4.59
CA LEU A 66 31.54 23.13 5.30
C LEU A 66 32.14 24.44 4.78
N GLY A 67 32.08 25.48 5.63
CA GLY A 67 32.71 26.75 5.33
C GLY A 67 34.16 26.49 4.98
N VAL A 68 34.56 26.84 3.76
CA VAL A 68 35.96 26.91 3.38
C VAL A 68 36.54 28.03 4.24
N VAL A 69 37.27 27.66 5.29
CA VAL A 69 38.04 28.61 6.10
C VAL A 69 39.31 28.88 5.29
N ALA A 70 39.45 30.13 4.85
CA ALA A 70 40.65 30.67 4.20
C ALA A 70 41.74 30.98 5.23
#